data_AF-A0A6C1BSD5-F1
#
_entry.id   AF-A0A6C1BSD5-F1
#
_cell.length_a   1.000
_cell.length_b   1.000
_cell.length_c   1.000
_cell.angle_alpha   90.00
_cell.angle_beta   90.00
_cell.angle_gamma   90.00
#
_symmetry.space_group_name_H-M   'P 1'
#
loop_
_entity.id
_entity.type
_entity.pdbx_description
1 polymer ?
#
loop_
_entity_poly.entity_id
_entity_poly.type
_entity_poly.pdbx_seq_one_letter_code
_entity_poly.pdbx_strand_id
1 'polypeptide(L)'
;MEKLKGFEKLFEKKLGDEEKIVASGERFLGVFTGETLSRLEDLLRLDLGVYKTRRRRPFIGKLERDFYLIVFLTTKTYSKRRVDLSLCYRGKNKACQSLDVECFILRDRNRQEVLAYMVHKDRFSQFKYEFCGTCRDLEFLDSLRREYFR
;
A
#
# COMPACT_ATOMS: atom_id res chain seq x y z
N MET A 1 -16.64 3.51 -26.08
CA MET A 1 -15.94 4.49 -25.21
C MET A 1 -16.83 5.09 -24.10
N GLU A 2 -18.10 4.69 -23.94
CA GLU A 2 -19.00 5.30 -22.95
C GLU A 2 -19.06 4.59 -21.58
N LYS A 3 -18.69 3.30 -21.50
CA LYS A 3 -18.70 2.54 -20.23
C LYS A 3 -17.65 3.01 -19.21
N LEU A 4 -16.55 3.64 -19.67
CA LEU A 4 -15.48 4.15 -18.79
C LEU A 4 -15.94 5.40 -18.01
N LYS A 5 -16.67 6.32 -18.66
CA LYS A 5 -17.11 7.58 -18.05
C LYS A 5 -18.14 7.42 -16.92
N GLY A 6 -19.00 6.41 -17.02
CA GLY A 6 -19.98 6.08 -15.96
C GLY A 6 -19.32 5.47 -14.72
N PHE A 7 -18.23 4.72 -14.91
CA PHE A 7 -17.47 4.08 -13.83
C PHE A 7 -16.58 5.08 -13.07
N GLU A 8 -15.93 6.01 -13.78
CA GLU A 8 -15.11 7.07 -13.17
C GLU A 8 -15.93 7.95 -12.22
N LYS A 9 -17.14 8.35 -12.61
CA LYS A 9 -18.07 9.10 -11.75
C LYS A 9 -18.48 8.35 -10.47
N LEU A 10 -18.52 7.02 -10.51
CA LEU A 10 -18.87 6.18 -9.36
C LEU A 10 -17.71 6.11 -8.35
N PHE A 11 -16.47 6.19 -8.82
CA PHE A 11 -15.27 6.18 -7.98
C PHE A 11 -14.91 7.56 -7.43
N GLU A 12 -15.10 8.65 -8.19
CA GLU A 12 -14.99 10.01 -7.64
C GLU A 12 -15.97 10.21 -6.46
N LYS A 13 -17.14 9.56 -6.50
CA LYS A 13 -18.12 9.55 -5.39
C LYS A 13 -17.74 8.61 -4.23
N LYS A 14 -16.99 7.53 -4.50
CA LYS A 14 -16.49 6.57 -3.47
C LYS A 14 -15.23 7.06 -2.74
N LEU A 15 -14.41 7.91 -3.35
CA LEU A 15 -13.22 8.49 -2.70
C LEU A 15 -13.51 9.36 -1.48
N GLY A 16 -14.79 9.65 -1.18
CA GLY A 16 -15.21 10.35 0.04
C GLY A 16 -15.30 9.47 1.29
N ASP A 17 -15.26 8.13 1.16
CA ASP A 17 -15.37 7.18 2.28
C ASP A 17 -14.25 6.14 2.25
N GLU A 18 -13.01 6.57 2.54
CA GLU A 18 -11.84 5.70 2.67
C GLU A 18 -12.14 4.46 3.53
N GLU A 19 -12.78 4.65 4.68
CA GLU A 19 -13.13 3.57 5.61
C GLU A 19 -14.04 2.52 4.95
N LYS A 20 -15.00 2.93 4.11
CA LYS A 20 -15.88 1.98 3.41
C LYS A 20 -15.13 1.20 2.34
N ILE A 21 -14.20 1.86 1.64
CA ILE A 21 -13.34 1.21 0.65
C ILE A 21 -12.47 0.17 1.34
N VAL A 22 -11.77 0.57 2.40
CA VAL A 22 -10.90 -0.32 3.17
C VAL A 22 -11.71 -1.47 3.76
N ALA A 23 -12.88 -1.20 4.34
CA ALA A 23 -13.78 -2.21 4.89
C ALA A 23 -14.36 -3.18 3.84
N SER A 24 -14.42 -2.77 2.57
CA SER A 24 -14.89 -3.66 1.49
C SER A 24 -13.91 -4.76 1.12
N GLY A 25 -12.68 -4.73 1.64
CA GLY A 25 -11.62 -5.67 1.30
C GLY A 25 -11.00 -5.43 -0.08
N GLU A 26 -11.34 -4.32 -0.74
CA GLU A 26 -10.64 -3.85 -1.94
C GLU A 26 -9.19 -3.49 -1.59
N ARG A 27 -8.28 -3.68 -2.57
CA ARG A 27 -6.89 -3.21 -2.42
C ARG A 27 -6.83 -1.71 -2.56
N PHE A 28 -5.96 -1.09 -1.78
CA PHE A 28 -5.74 0.35 -1.85
C PHE A 28 -4.25 0.68 -1.88
N LEU A 29 -3.93 1.78 -2.55
CA LEU A 29 -2.61 2.40 -2.52
C LEU A 29 -2.59 3.40 -1.37
N GLY A 30 -1.56 3.32 -0.54
CA GLY A 30 -1.31 4.31 0.50
C GLY A 30 0.16 4.73 0.54
N VAL A 31 0.45 5.80 1.26
CA VAL A 31 1.82 6.24 1.56
C VAL A 31 1.97 6.52 3.04
N PHE A 32 2.91 5.83 3.68
CA PHE A 32 3.36 6.17 5.03
C PHE A 32 4.41 7.27 4.98
N THR A 33 4.45 8.13 6.00
CA THR A 33 5.40 9.24 6.13
C THR A 33 6.24 9.14 7.41
N GLY A 34 7.35 9.88 7.44
CA GLY A 34 8.43 9.89 8.44
C GLY A 34 8.17 9.21 9.79
N GLU A 35 7.36 9.82 10.66
CA GLU A 35 7.14 9.31 12.02
C GLU A 35 6.46 7.93 12.02
N THR A 36 5.43 7.76 11.19
CA THR A 36 4.73 6.47 11.07
C THR A 36 5.64 5.40 10.49
N LEU A 37 6.52 5.77 9.55
CA LEU A 37 7.50 4.84 9.01
C LEU A 37 8.48 4.35 10.08
N SER A 38 8.98 5.24 10.94
CA SER A 38 9.88 4.85 12.04
C SER A 38 9.21 3.82 12.96
N ARG A 39 7.97 4.09 13.38
CA ARG A 39 7.20 3.18 14.23
C ARG A 39 6.93 1.83 13.54
N LEU A 40 6.73 1.83 12.22
CA LEU A 40 6.56 0.61 11.43
C LEU A 40 7.87 -0.18 11.28
N GLU A 41 9.02 0.48 11.10
CA GLU A 41 10.33 -0.19 11.07
C GLU A 41 10.59 -0.93 12.39
N ASP A 42 10.30 -0.29 13.51
CA ASP A 42 10.45 -0.88 14.85
C ASP A 42 9.50 -2.06 15.07
N LEU A 43 8.22 -1.91 14.70
CA LEU A 43 7.22 -2.96 14.82
C LEU A 43 7.56 -4.18 13.96
N LEU A 44 7.91 -3.95 12.69
CA LEU A 44 8.09 -5.01 11.68
C LEU A 44 9.52 -5.58 11.65
N ARG A 45 10.46 -4.90 12.34
CA ARG A 45 11.91 -5.16 12.30
C ARG A 45 12.43 -5.18 10.87
N LEU A 46 12.15 -4.11 10.12
CA LEU A 46 12.39 -4.00 8.68
C LEU A 46 12.98 -2.63 8.32
N ASP A 47 13.97 -2.56 7.42
CA ASP A 47 14.47 -1.30 6.81
C ASP A 47 13.49 -0.82 5.71
N LEU A 48 12.59 0.09 6.08
CA LEU A 48 11.71 0.84 5.18
C LEU A 48 12.39 2.10 4.61
N GLY A 49 13.62 2.40 5.03
CA GLY A 49 14.43 3.52 4.57
C GLY A 49 14.14 4.84 5.30
N VAL A 50 13.67 4.81 6.55
CA VAL A 50 13.40 6.03 7.36
C VAL A 50 14.58 6.98 7.41
N TYR A 51 15.79 6.44 7.57
CA TYR A 51 17.04 7.21 7.64
C TYR A 51 17.58 7.66 6.28
N LYS A 52 16.88 7.35 5.18
CA LYS A 52 17.27 7.75 3.81
C LYS A 52 16.48 9.00 3.40
N THR A 53 16.97 9.69 2.37
CA THR A 53 16.49 11.01 1.86
C THR A 53 15.00 11.11 1.49
N ARG A 54 14.23 10.02 1.56
CA ARG A 54 12.79 10.00 1.30
C ARG A 54 12.05 9.43 2.51
N ARG A 55 11.49 10.33 3.33
CA ARG A 55 10.63 10.02 4.50
C ARG A 55 9.24 9.53 4.10
N ARG A 56 9.12 8.78 3.00
CA ARG A 56 7.85 8.32 2.43
C ARG A 56 8.01 6.93 1.84
N ARG A 57 7.03 6.07 2.04
CA ARG A 57 7.02 4.69 1.54
C ARG A 57 5.64 4.34 1.01
N PRO A 58 5.47 4.18 -0.31
CA PRO A 58 4.23 3.66 -0.86
C PRO A 58 4.02 2.20 -0.44
N PHE A 59 2.76 1.80 -0.31
CA PHE A 59 2.35 0.43 -0.01
C PHE A 59 1.01 0.09 -0.67
N ILE A 60 0.78 -1.19 -0.94
CA ILE A 60 -0.55 -1.73 -1.22
C ILE A 60 -1.11 -2.34 0.06
N GLY A 61 -2.30 -1.89 0.46
CA GLY A 61 -3.05 -2.37 1.61
C GLY A 61 -4.29 -3.17 1.19
N LYS A 62 -4.73 -4.09 2.04
CA LYS A 62 -6.01 -4.80 1.94
C LYS A 62 -6.46 -5.22 3.34
N LEU A 63 -7.70 -4.93 3.72
CA LEU A 63 -8.26 -5.48 4.95
C LEU A 63 -8.76 -6.91 4.70
N GLU A 64 -8.22 -7.87 5.45
CA GLU A 64 -8.64 -9.26 5.47
C GLU A 64 -9.05 -9.64 6.90
N ARG A 65 -10.37 -9.76 7.13
CA ARG A 65 -10.94 -9.96 8.48
C ARG A 65 -10.45 -8.86 9.43
N ASP A 66 -9.66 -9.21 10.44
CA ASP A 66 -9.12 -8.30 11.44
C ASP A 66 -7.66 -7.87 11.16
N PHE A 67 -7.13 -8.17 9.98
CA PHE A 67 -5.74 -7.86 9.64
C PHE A 67 -5.65 -7.02 8.36
N TYR A 68 -4.77 -6.03 8.38
CA TYR A 68 -4.29 -5.37 7.17
C TYR A 68 -3.15 -6.17 6.60
N LEU A 69 -3.33 -6.67 5.37
CA LEU A 69 -2.25 -7.11 4.52
C LEU A 69 -1.57 -5.87 3.94
N ILE A 70 -0.27 -5.73 4.17
CA ILE A 70 0.54 -4.58 3.75
C ILE A 70 1.71 -5.09 2.90
N VAL A 71 1.85 -4.55 1.69
CA VAL A 71 2.98 -4.80 0.79
C VAL A 71 3.68 -3.48 0.50
N PHE A 72 4.89 -3.30 1.03
CA PHE A 72 5.67 -2.10 0.79
C PHE A 72 6.25 -2.07 -0.62
N LEU A 73 6.27 -0.89 -1.22
CA LEU A 73 6.74 -0.66 -2.59
C LEU A 73 8.04 0.15 -2.59
N THR A 74 8.83 -0.03 -3.65
CA THR A 74 10.09 0.68 -3.87
C THR A 74 10.30 0.93 -5.36
N THR A 75 10.99 2.01 -5.70
CA THR A 75 11.40 2.30 -7.08
C THR A 75 12.66 1.52 -7.47
N LYS A 76 13.34 0.90 -6.50
CA LYS A 76 14.56 0.13 -6.74
C LYS A 76 14.22 -1.28 -7.21
N THR A 77 14.79 -1.69 -8.33
CA THR A 77 14.62 -2.97 -9.03
C THR A 77 15.19 -4.19 -8.30
N TYR A 78 15.49 -4.10 -6.99
CA TYR A 78 16.10 -5.21 -6.25
C TYR A 78 15.18 -6.43 -6.11
N SER A 79 13.87 -6.25 -6.25
CA SER A 79 12.96 -7.37 -6.45
C SER A 79 12.56 -7.45 -7.92
N LYS A 80 12.48 -8.68 -8.45
CA LYS A 80 11.95 -8.93 -9.80
C LYS A 80 10.42 -8.82 -9.86
N ARG A 81 9.76 -8.54 -8.73
CA ARG A 81 8.29 -8.51 -8.63
C ARG A 81 7.80 -7.07 -8.80
N ARG A 82 7.39 -6.76 -10.04
CA ARG A 82 6.83 -5.47 -10.44
C ARG A 82 5.39 -5.32 -9.95
N VAL A 83 5.02 -4.08 -9.63
CA VAL A 83 3.66 -3.63 -9.32
C VAL A 83 3.38 -2.44 -10.25
N ASP A 84 2.34 -2.56 -11.06
CA ASP A 84 1.91 -1.52 -11.98
C ASP A 84 0.84 -0.64 -11.32
N LEU A 85 1.22 0.57 -10.93
CA LEU A 85 0.34 1.52 -10.26
C LEU A 85 -0.56 2.30 -11.23
N SER A 86 -0.55 2.00 -12.54
CA SER A 86 -1.61 2.43 -13.47
C SER A 86 -2.93 1.69 -13.22
N LEU A 87 -2.86 0.51 -12.59
CA LEU A 87 -4.01 -0.28 -12.15
C LEU A 87 -4.70 0.29 -10.90
N CYS A 88 -4.18 1.39 -10.36
CA CYS A 88 -4.75 2.09 -9.24
C CYS A 88 -5.50 3.34 -9.71
N TYR A 89 -6.78 3.45 -9.33
CA TYR A 89 -7.56 4.67 -9.51
C TYR A 89 -7.12 5.71 -8.47
N ARG A 90 -6.18 6.57 -8.87
CA ARG A 90 -5.55 7.52 -7.96
C ARG A 90 -6.44 8.73 -7.68
N GLY A 91 -6.56 9.10 -6.41
CA GLY A 91 -7.18 10.35 -5.99
C GLY A 91 -6.33 11.58 -6.34
N LYS A 92 -6.89 12.77 -6.11
CA LYS A 92 -6.21 14.07 -6.38
C LYS A 92 -5.16 14.45 -5.31
N ASN A 93 -4.78 13.52 -4.43
CA ASN A 93 -3.83 13.79 -3.36
C ASN A 93 -2.43 14.04 -3.95
N LYS A 94 -1.88 15.24 -3.77
CA LYS A 94 -0.55 15.65 -4.28
C LYS A 94 0.55 14.69 -3.86
N ALA A 95 0.43 14.14 -2.67
CA ALA A 95 1.41 13.21 -2.14
C ALA A 95 1.48 11.92 -2.98
N CYS A 96 0.39 11.55 -3.63
CA CYS A 96 0.26 10.35 -4.46
C CYS A 96 0.60 10.59 -5.94
N GLN A 97 0.60 11.85 -6.38
CA GLN A 97 0.95 12.23 -7.76
C GLN A 97 2.43 12.02 -8.08
N SER A 98 3.31 12.12 -7.07
CA SER A 98 4.75 11.92 -7.23
C SER A 98 5.18 10.45 -7.25
N LEU A 99 4.24 9.50 -7.27
CA LEU A 99 4.55 8.07 -7.29
C LEU A 99 4.76 7.59 -8.74
N ASP A 100 5.89 6.97 -8.99
CA ASP A 100 6.20 6.32 -10.25
C ASP A 100 5.11 5.30 -10.61
N VAL A 101 4.79 5.18 -11.91
CA VAL A 101 3.78 4.21 -12.37
C VAL A 101 4.27 2.79 -12.17
N GLU A 102 5.55 2.55 -12.43
CA GLU A 102 6.17 1.25 -12.20
C GLU A 102 6.90 1.23 -10.85
N CYS A 103 6.46 0.34 -9.98
CA CYS A 103 7.10 0.09 -8.70
C CYS A 103 7.48 -1.39 -8.58
N PHE A 104 8.29 -1.70 -7.58
CA PHE A 104 8.70 -3.06 -7.23
C PHE A 104 8.31 -3.33 -5.79
N ILE A 105 8.07 -4.59 -5.44
CA ILE A 105 7.84 -4.95 -4.05
C ILE A 105 9.16 -4.80 -3.28
N LEU A 106 9.13 -4.18 -2.11
CA LEU A 106 10.28 -4.07 -1.22
C LEU A 106 10.70 -5.48 -0.76
N ARG A 107 11.97 -5.80 -0.95
CA ARG A 107 12.57 -7.01 -0.39
C ARG A 107 12.99 -6.73 1.06
N ASP A 108 12.52 -7.56 1.98
CA ASP A 108 12.98 -7.59 3.36
C ASP A 108 14.44 -8.03 3.37
N ARG A 109 15.34 -7.13 3.75
CA ARG A 109 16.79 -7.40 3.77
C ARG A 109 17.19 -8.28 4.95
N ASN A 110 16.45 -8.23 6.05
CA ASN A 110 16.75 -9.02 7.25
C ASN A 110 16.34 -10.47 7.02
N ARG A 111 15.17 -10.68 6.38
CA ARG A 111 14.63 -12.01 6.06
C ARG A 111 15.04 -12.52 4.67
N GLN A 112 15.68 -11.68 3.85
CA GLN A 112 16.10 -11.97 2.48
C GLN A 112 14.95 -12.37 1.51
N GLU A 113 13.71 -11.99 1.81
CA GLU A 113 12.50 -12.41 1.10
C GLU A 113 11.60 -11.24 0.69
N VAL A 114 10.65 -11.49 -0.22
CA VAL A 114 9.54 -10.57 -0.53
C VAL A 114 8.31 -11.05 0.23
N LEU A 115 7.79 -10.20 1.11
CA LEU A 115 6.75 -10.56 2.07
C LEU A 115 5.53 -9.65 1.98
N ALA A 116 4.39 -10.18 2.41
CA ALA A 116 3.23 -9.41 2.82
C ALA A 116 3.17 -9.39 4.36
N TYR A 117 3.01 -8.21 4.94
CA TYR A 117 2.95 -8.02 6.39
C TYR A 117 1.50 -7.96 6.83
N MET A 118 1.09 -8.84 7.74
CA MET A 118 -0.26 -8.90 8.28
C MET A 118 -0.29 -8.21 9.64
N VAL A 119 -0.85 -7.00 9.72
CA VAL A 119 -0.91 -6.20 10.95
C VAL A 119 -2.35 -6.15 11.47
N HIS A 120 -2.56 -6.47 12.74
CA HIS A 120 -3.90 -6.41 13.33
C HIS A 120 -4.51 -5.01 13.20
N LYS A 121 -5.81 -4.91 12.90
CA LYS A 121 -6.51 -3.64 12.62
C LYS A 121 -6.35 -2.61 13.73
N ASP A 122 -6.36 -3.05 14.99
CA ASP A 122 -6.24 -2.17 16.15
C ASP A 122 -4.83 -1.58 16.31
N ARG A 123 -3.81 -2.27 15.80
CA ARG A 123 -2.44 -1.71 15.71
C ARG A 123 -2.32 -0.82 14.50
N PHE A 124 -2.88 -1.25 13.38
CA PHE A 124 -2.82 -0.52 12.13
C PHE A 124 -3.47 0.87 12.22
N SER A 125 -4.60 0.97 12.94
CA SER A 125 -5.31 2.24 13.15
C SER A 125 -4.48 3.31 13.89
N GLN A 126 -3.38 2.91 14.55
CA GLN A 126 -2.46 3.84 15.23
C GLN A 126 -1.46 4.48 14.27
N PHE A 127 -1.41 4.03 13.01
CA PHE A 127 -0.50 4.50 11.97
C PHE A 127 -1.24 5.45 11.02
N LYS A 128 -0.65 6.63 10.80
CA LYS A 128 -1.19 7.60 9.84
C LYS A 128 -0.62 7.33 8.46
N TYR A 129 -1.48 7.27 7.45
CA TYR A 129 -1.05 7.19 6.06
C TYR A 129 -1.91 8.11 5.18
N GLU A 130 -1.38 8.42 4.02
CA GLU A 130 -2.10 9.13 2.97
C GLU A 130 -2.76 8.10 2.06
N PHE A 131 -4.09 8.07 2.02
CA PHE A 131 -4.81 7.26 1.05
C PHE A 131 -4.64 7.84 -0.36
N CYS A 132 -4.24 6.98 -1.29
CA CYS A 132 -3.93 7.38 -2.65
C CYS A 132 -4.91 6.88 -3.69
N GLY A 133 -5.73 5.87 -3.39
CA GLY A 133 -6.68 5.31 -4.34
C GLY A 133 -6.91 3.82 -4.15
N THR A 134 -7.83 3.28 -4.92
CA THR A 134 -8.11 1.84 -5.00
C THR A 134 -7.32 1.20 -6.12
N CYS A 135 -6.93 -0.06 -5.97
CA CYS A 135 -6.20 -0.81 -6.98
C CYS A 135 -6.95 -2.08 -7.36
N ARG A 136 -6.85 -2.45 -8.64
CA ARG A 136 -7.42 -3.68 -9.20
C ARG A 136 -6.34 -4.53 -9.84
N ASP A 137 -6.66 -5.78 -10.13
CA ASP A 137 -5.80 -6.69 -10.90
C ASP A 137 -4.41 -6.89 -10.25
N LEU A 138 -4.36 -6.83 -8.91
CA LEU A 138 -3.17 -7.05 -8.08
C LEU A 138 -3.30 -8.32 -7.19
N GLU A 139 -4.08 -9.32 -7.63
CA GLU A 139 -4.35 -10.57 -6.89
C GLU A 139 -3.10 -11.39 -6.60
N PHE A 140 -2.07 -11.24 -7.43
CA PHE A 140 -0.78 -11.91 -7.22
C PHE A 140 -0.12 -11.52 -5.89
N LEU A 141 -0.50 -10.39 -5.27
CA LEU A 141 -0.02 -10.01 -3.95
C LEU A 141 -0.53 -10.95 -2.84
N ASP A 142 -1.65 -11.64 -3.06
CA ASP A 142 -2.21 -12.57 -2.06
C ASP A 142 -1.38 -13.86 -1.97
N SER A 143 -0.57 -14.16 -2.99
CA SER A 143 0.32 -15.32 -3.04
C SER A 143 1.69 -15.06 -2.39
N LEU A 144 1.92 -13.87 -1.83
CA LEU A 144 3.14 -13.58 -1.09
C LEU A 144 3.15 -14.35 0.23
N ARG A 145 4.35 -14.76 0.68
CA ARG A 145 4.51 -15.30 2.03
C ARG A 145 4.13 -14.21 3.04
N ARG A 146 3.34 -14.60 4.05
CA ARG A 146 2.75 -13.70 5.04
C ARG A 146 3.53 -13.75 6.36
N GLU A 147 3.81 -12.58 6.91
CA GLU A 147 4.41 -12.42 8.25
C GLU A 147 3.41 -11.70 9.16
N TYR A 148 3.07 -12.29 10.30
CA TYR A 148 1.98 -11.81 11.17
C TYR A 148 2.49 -11.01 12.37
N PHE A 149 1.89 -9.84 12.58
CA PHE A 149 2.13 -8.94 13.70
C PHE A 149 0.80 -8.67 14.41
N ARG A 150 0.63 -9.36 15.53
CA ARG A 150 -0.49 -9.19 16.45
C ARG A 150 -0.19 -8.11 17.46
#